data_AF-A0A377TXB2-F1
#
_entry.id   AF-A0A377TXB2-F1
#
_cell.length_a   1.000
_cell.length_b   1.000
_cell.length_c   1.000
_cell.angle_alpha   90.00
_cell.angle_beta   90.00
_cell.angle_gamma   90.00
#
_symmetry.space_group_name_H-M   'P 1'
#
loop_
_entity.id
_entity.type
_entity.pdbx_description
1 polymer ?
#
loop_
_entity_poly.entity_id
_entity_poly.type
_entity_poly.pdbx_seq_one_letter_code
_entity_poly.pdbx_strand_id
1 'polypeptide(L)' 'MRLAVQYITHEGQALEKVAFSLGYQSLAAFSRAFKRITGQPPGALRATAR' A
#
# COMPACT_ATOMS: atom_id res chain seq x y z
N MET A 1 7.00 -5.89 -0.98
CA MET A 1 6.47 -4.56 -1.36
C MET A 1 6.07 -4.43 -2.82
N ARG A 2 6.71 -5.12 -3.78
CA ARG A 2 6.28 -5.10 -5.19
C ARG A 2 4.81 -5.54 -5.39
N LEU A 3 4.37 -6.60 -4.70
CA LEU A 3 2.96 -7.04 -4.66
C LEU A 3 2.00 -5.96 -4.16
N ALA A 4 2.40 -5.23 -3.12
CA ALA A 4 1.59 -4.15 -2.56
C ALA A 4 1.39 -3.01 -3.58
N VAL A 5 2.43 -2.65 -4.34
CA VAL A 5 2.33 -1.67 -5.42
C VAL A 5 1.32 -2.16 -6.47
N GLN A 6 1.41 -3.42 -6.89
CA GLN A 6 0.49 -3.99 -7.89
C GLN A 6 -0.97 -3.98 -7.44
N TYR A 7 -1.26 -4.37 -6.19
CA TYR A 7 -2.63 -4.34 -5.66
C TYR A 7 -3.22 -2.91 -5.59
N ILE A 8 -2.38 -1.93 -5.29
CA ILE A 8 -2.79 -0.52 -5.17
C ILE A 8 -3.05 0.09 -6.56
N THR A 9 -2.21 -0.22 -7.55
CA THR A 9 -2.30 0.41 -8.88
C THR A 9 -3.24 -0.32 -9.84
N HIS A 10 -3.36 -1.65 -9.78
CA HIS A 10 -4.15 -2.42 -10.74
C HIS A 10 -5.54 -2.80 -10.23
N GLU A 11 -5.67 -3.16 -8.96
CA GLU A 11 -6.94 -3.70 -8.44
C GLU A 11 -7.77 -2.66 -7.68
N GLY A 12 -7.20 -1.48 -7.39
CA GLY A 12 -7.90 -0.44 -6.63
C GLY A 12 -8.30 -0.87 -5.22
N GLN A 13 -7.70 -1.95 -4.69
CA GLN A 13 -8.05 -2.51 -3.39
C GLN A 13 -7.87 -1.48 -2.26
N ALA A 14 -8.69 -1.62 -1.21
CA ALA A 14 -8.52 -0.82 0.00
C ALA A 14 -7.16 -1.09 0.64
N LEU A 15 -6.44 -0.02 1.01
CA LEU A 15 -5.10 -0.12 1.59
C LEU A 15 -5.05 -0.98 2.85
N GLU A 16 -6.12 -0.97 3.65
CA GLU A 16 -6.26 -1.83 4.82
C GLU A 16 -6.26 -3.31 4.44
N LYS A 17 -7.02 -3.71 3.42
CA LYS A 17 -7.04 -5.09 2.95
C LYS A 17 -5.65 -5.56 2.51
N VAL A 18 -4.93 -4.73 1.76
CA VAL A 18 -3.56 -5.03 1.32
C VAL A 18 -2.63 -5.13 2.53
N ALA A 19 -2.75 -4.23 3.50
CA ALA A 19 -1.95 -4.26 4.73
C ALA A 19 -2.18 -5.56 5.52
N PHE A 20 -3.44 -5.94 5.77
CA PHE A 20 -3.78 -7.15 6.52
C PHE A 20 -3.38 -8.43 5.77
N SER A 21 -3.58 -8.48 4.45
CA SER A 21 -3.15 -9.61 3.61
C SER A 21 -1.64 -9.84 3.65
N LEU A 22 -0.86 -8.77 3.81
CA LEU A 22 0.60 -8.81 3.95
C LEU A 22 1.08 -9.06 5.39
N GLY A 23 0.17 -9.31 6.33
CA GLY A 23 0.48 -9.61 7.73
C GLY A 23 0.73 -8.39 8.61
N TYR A 24 0.38 -7.18 8.16
CA TYR A 24 0.45 -6.00 9.01
C TYR A 24 -0.79 -5.88 9.88
N GLN A 25 -0.57 -5.63 11.17
CA GLN A 25 -1.66 -5.44 12.14
C GLN A 25 -2.31 -4.05 12.04
N SER A 26 -1.69 -3.10 11.33
CA SER A 26 -2.26 -1.77 11.12
C SER A 26 -1.84 -1.14 9.80
N LEU A 27 -2.74 -0.32 9.24
CA LEU A 27 -2.46 0.48 8.04
C LEU A 27 -1.29 1.44 8.25
N ALA A 28 -1.13 1.99 9.46
CA ALA A 28 -0.03 2.90 9.78
C ALA A 28 1.34 2.20 9.72
N ALA A 29 1.45 0.97 10.25
CA ALA A 29 2.67 0.17 10.17
C ALA A 29 3.02 -0.18 8.71
N PHE A 30 2.02 -0.60 7.93
CA PHE A 30 2.18 -0.83 6.51
C PHE A 30 2.62 0.44 5.77
N SER A 31 1.96 1.57 6.00
CA SER A 31 2.25 2.82 5.29
C SER A 31 3.67 3.31 5.55
N ARG A 32 4.17 3.17 6.78
CA ARG A 32 5.56 3.46 7.14
C ARG A 32 6.54 2.53 6.42
N ALA A 33 6.29 1.22 6.48
CA ALA A 33 7.16 0.22 5.84
C ALA A 33 7.17 0.38 4.31
N PHE A 34 6.00 0.65 3.72
CA PHE A 34 5.81 0.91 2.31
C PHE A 34 6.60 2.15 1.90
N LYS A 35 6.36 3.31 2.52
CA LYS A 35 7.10 4.56 2.22
C LYS A 35 8.60 4.38 2.35
N ARG A 36 9.08 3.63 3.35
CA ARG A 36 10.52 3.34 3.53
C ARG A 36 11.10 2.56 2.34
N ILE A 37 10.32 1.66 1.74
CA ILE A 37 10.79 0.77 0.66
C ILE A 37 10.55 1.36 -0.73
N THR A 38 9.42 2.05 -0.94
CA THR A 38 9.00 2.59 -2.25
C THR A 38 9.28 4.08 -2.40
N GLY A 39 9.71 4.77 -1.33
CA GLY A 39 9.97 6.20 -1.31
C GLY A 39 8.72 7.08 -1.19
N GLN A 40 7.52 6.51 -1.39
CA GLN A 40 6.26 7.27 -1.43
C GLN A 40 5.17 6.54 -0.63
N PRO A 41 4.27 7.26 0.06
CA PRO A 41 3.18 6.63 0.80
C PRO A 41 2.18 5.97 -0.17
N PRO A 42 1.55 4.85 0.22
CA PRO A 42 0.66 4.11 -0.67
C PRO A 42 -0.60 4.90 -1.08
N GLY A 43 -1.04 5.85 -0.25
CA GLY A 43 -2.12 6.79 -0.60
C GLY A 43 -1.78 7.74 -1.74
N ALA A 44 -0.51 8.13 -1.91
CA ALA A 44 -0.09 8.99 -3.02
C ALA A 44 -0.19 8.24 -4.37
N LEU A 45 0.23 6.97 -4.41
CA LEU A 45 0.08 6.13 -5.60
C LEU A 45 -1.39 5.92 -5.99
N ARG A 46 -2.28 5.81 -5.01
CA ARG A 46 -3.72 5.67 -5.26
C ARG A 46 -4.36 6.95 -5.78
N ALA A 47 -3.86 8.12 -5.38
CA ALA A 47 -4.32 9.41 -5.90
C ALA A 47 -3.91 9.63 -7.36
N THR A 48 -2.75 9.11 -7.78
CA THR A 48 -2.28 9.16 -9.18
C THR A 48 -2.98 8.13 -10.08
N ALA A 49 -3.50 7.03 -9.51
CA ALA A 49 -4.20 5.98 -10.26
C ALA A 49 -5.69 6.27 -10.51
N ARG A 50 -6.21 7.42 -10.07
CA ARG A 50 -7.59 7.86 -10.28
C ARG A 50 -7.65 8.89 -11.40
#